data_AF-A0A919ECH2-F1
#
_entry.id   AF-A0A919ECH2-F1
#
_cell.length_a   1.000
_cell.length_b   1.000
_cell.length_c   1.000
_cell.angle_alpha   90.00
_cell.angle_beta   90.00
_cell.angle_gamma   90.00
#
_symmetry.space_group_name_H-M   'P 1'
#
loop_
_entity.id
_entity.type
_entity.pdbx_description
1 polymer ?
#
loop_
_entity_poly.entity_id
_entity_poly.type
_entity_poly.pdbx_seq_one_letter_code
_entity_poly.pdbx_strand_id
1 'polypeptide(L)'
;MERPALPRSDEVRELTATLVLHLDGLVRDAERCRDQLPRHSTDWCVLEGVIARSRDELGRGPGPGLCSAVLHMRELGLAARRLLECLGA
;
A
#
# COMPACT_ATOMS: atom_id res chain seq x y z
N MET A 1 31.41 1.33 12.99
CA MET A 1 30.13 1.33 12.23
C MET A 1 29.84 -0.10 11.82
N GLU A 2 28.96 -0.78 12.55
CA GLU A 2 28.45 -2.08 12.10
C GLU A 2 27.56 -1.86 10.89
N ARG A 3 27.84 -2.59 9.81
CA ARG A 3 27.00 -2.57 8.62
C ARG A 3 25.74 -3.38 8.96
N PRO A 4 24.52 -2.82 8.86
CA PRO A 4 23.32 -3.60 9.15
C PRO A 4 23.32 -4.85 8.27
N ALA A 5 23.17 -6.01 8.91
CA ALA A 5 23.04 -7.27 8.18
C ALA A 5 21.84 -7.15 7.23
N LEU A 6 22.02 -7.59 5.99
CA LEU A 6 20.91 -7.60 5.03
C LEU A 6 19.82 -8.53 5.58
N PRO A 7 18.54 -8.13 5.53
CA PRO A 7 17.45 -8.98 6.00
C PRO A 7 17.41 -10.26 5.18
N ARG A 8 16.99 -11.35 5.82
CA ARG A 8 16.87 -12.65 5.12
C ARG A 8 15.77 -12.55 4.07
N SER A 9 15.93 -13.24 2.94
CA SER A 9 14.93 -13.18 1.87
C SER A 9 13.54 -13.64 2.32
N ASP A 10 13.46 -14.61 3.24
CA ASP A 10 12.19 -15.07 3.79
C ASP A 10 11.53 -14.04 4.71
N GLU A 11 12.32 -13.31 5.51
CA GLU A 11 11.83 -12.21 6.35
C GLU A 11 11.24 -11.08 5.49
N VAL A 12 11.93 -10.70 4.40
CA VAL A 12 11.42 -9.70 3.44
C VAL A 12 10.11 -10.19 2.81
N ARG A 13 10.01 -11.47 2.47
CA ARG A 13 8.79 -12.05 1.90
C ARG A 13 7.62 -12.01 2.89
N GLU A 14 7.84 -12.41 4.14
CA GLU A 14 6.82 -12.39 5.20
C GLU A 14 6.33 -10.98 5.52
N LEU A 15 7.26 -10.02 5.64
CA LEU A 15 6.92 -8.62 5.87
C LEU A 15 6.16 -8.01 4.68
N THR A 16 6.57 -8.34 3.45
CA THR A 16 5.84 -7.91 2.24
C THR A 16 4.44 -8.47 2.23
N ALA A 17 4.27 -9.77 2.51
CA ALA A 17 2.94 -10.40 2.56
C ALA A 17 2.04 -9.76 3.62
N THR A 18 2.60 -9.43 4.79
CA THR A 18 1.87 -8.74 5.86
C THR A 18 1.43 -7.34 5.43
N LEU A 19 2.32 -6.57 4.77
CA LEU A 19 2.00 -5.26 4.22
C LEU A 19 0.91 -5.32 3.15
N VAL A 20 0.96 -6.33 2.27
CA VAL A 20 -0.07 -6.56 1.24
C VAL A 20 -1.44 -6.78 1.89
N LEU A 21 -1.51 -7.61 2.93
CA LEU A 21 -2.78 -7.87 3.64
C LEU A 21 -3.33 -6.62 4.33
N HIS A 22 -2.47 -5.81 4.95
CA HIS A 22 -2.89 -4.56 5.58
C HIS A 22 -3.33 -3.52 4.56
N LEU A 23 -2.60 -3.38 3.44
CA LEU A 23 -2.97 -2.45 2.38
C LEU A 23 -4.31 -2.85 1.74
N ASP A 24 -4.53 -4.14 1.48
CA ASP A 24 -5.82 -4.64 0.97
C ASP A 24 -6.97 -4.35 1.94
N GLY A 25 -6.75 -4.49 3.25
CA GLY A 25 -7.70 -4.05 4.28
C GLY A 25 -8.03 -2.56 4.19
N LEU A 26 -7.01 -1.70 4.12
CA LEU A 26 -7.18 -0.25 4.00
C LEU A 26 -7.89 0.16 2.69
N VAL A 27 -7.61 -0.54 1.59
CA VAL A 27 -8.30 -0.32 0.32
C VAL A 27 -9.80 -0.59 0.47
N ARG A 28 -10.18 -1.70 1.11
CA ARG A 28 -11.60 -2.01 1.37
C ARG A 28 -12.26 -0.99 2.28
N ASP A 29 -11.54 -0.48 3.27
CA ASP A 29 -12.05 0.57 4.16
C ASP A 29 -12.27 1.88 3.41
N ALA A 30 -11.31 2.27 2.57
CA ALA A 30 -11.43 3.43 1.69
C ALA A 30 -12.57 3.28 0.70
N GLU A 31 -12.80 2.11 0.12
CA GLU A 31 -13.94 1.84 -0.76
C GLU A 31 -15.27 2.06 -0.04
N ARG A 32 -15.39 1.54 1.19
CA ARG A 32 -16.59 1.74 2.02
C ARG A 32 -16.82 3.21 2.37
N CYS A 33 -15.76 3.98 2.62
CA CYS A 33 -15.85 5.42 2.84
C CYS A 33 -16.24 6.16 1.57
N ARG A 34 -15.61 5.83 0.43
CA ARG A 34 -15.92 6.42 -0.88
C ARG A 34 -17.38 6.23 -1.26
N ASP A 35 -17.95 5.05 -1.00
CA ASP A 35 -19.34 4.73 -1.34
C ASP A 35 -20.37 5.53 -0.50
N GLN A 36 -19.93 6.18 0.58
CA GLN A 36 -20.76 7.09 1.39
C GLN A 36 -20.66 8.55 0.93
N LEU A 37 -19.71 8.89 0.05
CA LEU A 37 -19.52 10.24 -0.45
C LEU A 37 -20.41 10.52 -1.67
N PRO A 38 -20.88 11.76 -1.87
CA PRO A 38 -21.56 12.14 -3.10
C PRO A 38 -20.66 11.88 -4.30
N ARG A 39 -21.18 11.11 -5.27
CA ARG A 39 -20.41 10.75 -6.46
C ARG A 39 -19.95 12.02 -7.19
N HIS A 40 -18.71 12.01 -7.67
CA HIS A 40 -18.04 13.15 -8.33
C HIS A 40 -17.79 14.39 -7.45
N SER A 41 -17.99 14.30 -6.12
CA SER A 41 -17.44 15.29 -5.22
C SER A 41 -15.91 15.27 -5.28
N THR A 42 -15.27 16.37 -4.87
CA THR A 42 -13.81 16.46 -4.77
C THR A 42 -13.25 15.31 -3.94
N ASP A 43 -13.84 15.06 -2.76
CA ASP A 43 -13.40 14.01 -1.84
C ASP A 43 -13.58 12.62 -2.45
N TRP A 44 -14.68 12.38 -3.17
CA TRP A 44 -14.92 11.14 -3.89
C TRP A 44 -13.84 10.89 -4.94
N CYS A 45 -13.52 11.91 -5.75
CA CYS A 45 -12.50 11.81 -6.81
C CYS A 45 -11.09 11.60 -6.24
N VAL A 46 -10.75 12.27 -5.15
CA VAL A 46 -9.47 12.09 -4.45
C VAL A 46 -9.35 10.66 -3.95
N LEU A 47 -10.36 10.18 -3.22
CA LEU A 47 -10.35 8.85 -2.63
C LEU A 47 -10.32 7.74 -3.69
N GLU A 48 -11.09 7.89 -4.77
CA GLU A 48 -11.04 7.00 -5.94
C GLU A 48 -9.64 6.92 -6.54
N GLY A 49 -8.98 8.07 -6.73
CA GLY A 49 -7.62 8.12 -7.25
C GLY A 49 -6.56 7.51 -6.32
N VAL A 50 -6.78 7.55 -5.01
CA VAL A 50 -5.91 6.85 -4.05
C VAL A 50 -6.16 5.35 -4.09
N ILE A 51 -7.42 4.90 -4.07
CA ILE A 51 -7.81 3.48 -4.18
C ILE A 51 -7.22 2.85 -5.45
N ALA A 52 -7.38 3.49 -6.61
CA ALA A 52 -6.89 2.98 -7.88
C ALA A 52 -5.36 2.76 -7.85
N ARG A 53 -4.60 3.76 -7.38
CA ARG A 53 -3.14 3.65 -7.26
C ARG A 53 -2.72 2.55 -6.29
N SER A 54 -3.41 2.41 -5.16
CA SER A 54 -3.11 1.35 -4.19
C SER A 54 -3.38 -0.04 -4.75
N ARG A 55 -4.43 -0.22 -5.56
CA ARG A 55 -4.70 -1.47 -6.29
C ARG A 55 -3.63 -1.78 -7.33
N ASP A 56 -3.13 -0.77 -8.05
CA ASP A 56 -2.03 -0.95 -9.00
C ASP A 56 -0.76 -1.43 -8.30
N GLU A 57 -0.42 -0.85 -7.14
CA GLU A 57 0.74 -1.29 -6.37
C GLU A 57 0.57 -2.71 -5.82
N LEU A 58 -0.62 -3.09 -5.34
CA LEU A 58 -0.94 -4.47 -4.94
C LEU A 58 -0.75 -5.47 -6.09
N GLY A 59 -1.05 -5.06 -7.33
CA GLY A 59 -0.93 -5.91 -8.52
C GLY A 59 0.49 -6.10 -9.06
N ARG A 60 1.44 -5.20 -8.76
CA ARG A 60 2.81 -5.26 -9.31
C ARG A 60 3.68 -6.37 -8.74
N GLY A 61 3.50 -6.68 -7.46
CA GLY A 61 4.37 -7.63 -6.73
C GLY A 61 5.83 -7.16 -6.58
N PRO A 62 6.68 -7.97 -5.91
CA PRO A 62 8.02 -7.56 -5.48
C PRO A 62 9.09 -7.49 -6.58
N GLY A 63 8.82 -8.01 -7.78
CA GLY A 63 9.81 -8.09 -8.86
C GLY A 63 10.99 -9.05 -8.59
N PRO A 64 11.97 -9.15 -9.51
CA PRO A 64 13.09 -10.06 -9.35
C PRO A 64 14.18 -9.45 -8.44
N GLY A 65 14.49 -10.16 -7.36
CA GLY A 65 15.64 -9.85 -6.49
C GLY A 65 15.33 -8.92 -5.30
N LEU A 66 16.29 -8.86 -4.38
CA LEU A 66 16.12 -8.20 -3.08
C LEU A 66 15.89 -6.68 -3.21
N CYS A 67 16.60 -5.99 -4.10
CA CYS A 67 16.44 -4.55 -4.30
C CYS A 67 15.03 -4.19 -4.78
N SER A 68 14.52 -4.96 -5.75
CA SER A 68 13.15 -4.80 -6.26
C SER A 68 12.12 -5.05 -5.17
N ALA A 69 12.31 -6.09 -4.36
CA ALA A 69 11.42 -6.43 -3.26
C ALA A 69 11.38 -5.32 -2.18
N VAL A 70 12.54 -4.76 -1.83
CA VAL A 70 12.62 -3.64 -0.88
C VAL A 70 11.96 -2.38 -1.44
N LEU A 71 12.13 -2.08 -2.73
CA LEU A 71 11.43 -0.96 -3.37
C LEU A 71 9.92 -1.18 -3.33
N HIS A 72 9.44 -2.37 -3.69
CA HIS A 72 8.03 -2.70 -3.63
C HIS A 72 7.45 -2.55 -2.22
N MET A 73 8.14 -3.03 -1.18
CA MET A 73 7.72 -2.80 0.21
C MET A 73 7.57 -1.31 0.55
N ARG A 74 8.48 -0.46 0.06
CA ARG A 74 8.39 1.00 0.26
C ARG A 74 7.16 1.57 -0.44
N GLU A 75 6.89 1.17 -1.68
CA GLU A 75 5.71 1.63 -2.40
C GLU A 75 4.41 1.18 -1.74
N LEU A 76 4.33 -0.06 -1.24
CA LEU A 76 3.20 -0.54 -0.44
C LEU A 76 3.00 0.31 0.82
N GLY A 77 4.08 0.63 1.53
CA GLY A 77 4.02 1.50 2.72
C GLY A 77 3.57 2.93 2.41
N LEU A 78 4.01 3.51 1.29
CA LEU A 78 3.56 4.83 0.83
C LEU A 78 2.08 4.82 0.43
N ALA A 79 1.61 3.76 -0.23
CA ALA A 79 0.20 3.57 -0.57
C ALA A 79 -0.66 3.48 0.71
N ALA A 80 -0.23 2.70 1.71
CA ALA A 80 -0.91 2.58 3.00
C ALA A 80 -1.01 3.94 3.71
N ARG A 81 0.09 4.70 3.76
CA ARG A 81 0.10 6.03 4.38
C ARG A 81 -0.89 6.99 3.71
N ARG A 82 -0.91 7.04 2.38
CA ARG A 82 -1.86 7.89 1.63
C ARG A 82 -3.31 7.52 1.89
N LEU A 83 -3.62 6.22 2.03
CA LEU A 83 -4.96 5.76 2.39
C LEU A 83 -5.34 6.22 3.80
N LEU A 84 -4.45 6.05 4.79
CA LEU A 84 -4.69 6.52 6.16
C LEU A 84 -4.92 8.03 6.22
N GLU A 85 -4.09 8.82 5.50
CA GLU A 85 -4.25 10.27 5.38
C GLU A 85 -5.64 10.65 4.81
N CYS A 86 -6.16 9.88 3.85
CA CYS A 86 -7.49 10.13 3.28
C CYS A 86 -8.64 9.64 4.19
N LEU A 87 -8.40 8.61 4.99
CA LEU A 87 -9.38 8.05 5.94
C LEU A 87 -9.47 8.87 7.24
N GLY A 88 -8.52 9.80 7.47
CA GLY A 88 -8.45 10.59 8.70
C GLY A 88 -7.99 9.77 9.92
N ALA A 89 -7.22 8.71 9.68
CA ALA A 89 -6.65 7.82 10.70
C ALA A 89 -5.22 8.23 11.10
#